data_AF-A0A127ETA7-F1
#
_entry.id   AF-A0A127ETA7-F1
#
_cell.length_a   1.000
_cell.length_b   1.000
_cell.length_c   1.000
_cell.angle_alpha   90.00
_cell.angle_beta   90.00
_cell.angle_gamma   90.00
#
_symmetry.space_group_name_H-M   'P 1'
#
loop_
_entity.id
_entity.type
_entity.pdbx_description
1 polymer ?
#
loop_
_entity_poly.entity_id
_entity_poly.type
_entity_poly.pdbx_seq_one_letter_code
_entity_poly.pdbx_strand_id
1 'polypeptide(L)'
;MPRPKVGERRNTPSLRPVAAPRSSNSRAAMFRDVVMLLYATTGRLQRLKRLVASTMNLNSTEYSIVAALYRLDPKAGVRVRDIANYLHMAPENVTTTVGGLVKSKWVVKAFDPNDARAVTVTLHRSARQRIDRLTEELADINDVWFRDMTPAEILQFSKYLERMLDGFDAAYQKASDKFQSPLNRGRDVL
;
A
#
# COMPACT_ATOMS: atom_id res chain seq x y z
N MET A 1 -26.60 -25.49 13.27
CA MET A 1 -25.98 -24.42 12.44
C MET A 1 -25.46 -25.05 11.14
N PRO A 2 -26.07 -24.80 9.97
CA PRO A 2 -25.57 -25.35 8.71
C PRO A 2 -24.37 -24.54 8.19
N ARG A 3 -23.33 -25.25 7.73
CA ARG A 3 -22.12 -24.71 7.09
C ARG A 3 -22.44 -24.09 5.71
N PRO A 4 -21.79 -23.00 5.28
CA PRO A 4 -22.02 -22.45 3.94
C PRO A 4 -21.44 -23.39 2.87
N LYS A 5 -22.22 -23.61 1.80
CA LYS A 5 -21.83 -24.38 0.61
C LYS A 5 -20.75 -23.61 -0.17
N VAL A 6 -19.58 -24.23 -0.31
CA VAL A 6 -18.56 -23.87 -1.29
C VAL A 6 -19.15 -24.12 -2.69
N GLY A 7 -19.21 -23.09 -3.53
CA GLY A 7 -19.60 -23.31 -4.93
C GLY A 7 -20.20 -22.14 -5.71
N GLU A 8 -20.35 -20.94 -5.13
CA GLU A 8 -20.82 -19.81 -5.92
C GLU A 8 -19.65 -19.18 -6.68
N ARG A 9 -19.43 -19.65 -7.92
CA ARG A 9 -18.56 -18.97 -8.90
C ARG A 9 -19.15 -17.59 -9.12
N ARG A 10 -18.68 -16.59 -8.37
CA ARG A 10 -18.87 -15.18 -8.74
C ARG A 10 -18.32 -15.06 -10.15
N ASN A 11 -19.22 -14.83 -11.11
CA ASN A 11 -18.92 -14.44 -12.49
C ASN A 11 -18.10 -13.14 -12.45
N THR A 12 -16.81 -13.28 -12.19
CA THR A 12 -15.85 -12.21 -12.32
C THR A 12 -15.51 -12.19 -13.80
N PRO A 13 -15.71 -11.06 -14.50
CA PRO A 13 -15.31 -10.95 -15.89
C PRO A 13 -13.85 -11.39 -15.99
N SER A 14 -13.57 -12.37 -16.86
CA SER A 14 -12.21 -12.82 -17.12
C SER A 14 -11.38 -11.61 -17.54
N LEU A 15 -10.29 -11.32 -16.81
CA LEU A 15 -9.33 -10.31 -17.22
C LEU A 15 -8.82 -10.72 -18.61
N ARG A 16 -9.20 -9.96 -19.65
CA ARG A 16 -8.62 -10.17 -20.98
C ARG A 16 -7.09 -10.05 -20.84
N PRO A 17 -6.30 -11.01 -21.35
CA PRO A 17 -4.86 -10.85 -21.43
C PRO A 17 -4.55 -9.53 -22.12
N VAL A 18 -3.51 -8.82 -21.65
CA VAL A 18 -3.00 -7.64 -22.36
C VAL A 18 -2.55 -8.12 -23.74
N ALA A 19 -3.40 -7.93 -24.75
CA ALA A 19 -3.15 -8.42 -26.08
C ALA A 19 -1.99 -7.63 -26.70
N ALA A 20 -1.08 -8.34 -27.39
CA ALA A 20 0.00 -7.70 -28.13
C ALA A 20 -0.58 -6.67 -29.13
N PRO A 21 0.01 -5.48 -29.22
CA PRO A 21 -0.66 -4.35 -29.85
C PRO A 21 -0.71 -4.45 -31.38
N ARG A 22 -1.88 -4.17 -31.95
CA ARG A 22 -2.04 -3.82 -33.38
C ARG A 22 -2.03 -2.31 -33.57
N SER A 23 -0.94 -1.78 -34.13
CA SER A 23 -0.72 -0.39 -34.62
C SER A 23 -0.79 0.74 -33.56
N SER A 24 -0.39 1.96 -33.95
CA SER A 24 0.00 3.12 -33.12
C SER A 24 -0.92 3.57 -31.97
N ASN A 25 -2.14 3.04 -31.86
CA ASN A 25 -2.99 3.07 -30.65
C ASN A 25 -2.54 2.12 -29.52
N SER A 26 -1.46 1.39 -29.76
CA SER A 26 -0.79 0.43 -28.90
C SER A 26 -0.47 0.95 -27.50
N ARG A 27 0.27 2.06 -27.39
CA ARG A 27 0.88 2.49 -26.12
C ARG A 27 -0.15 3.02 -25.14
N ALA A 28 -1.08 3.85 -25.60
CA ALA A 28 -2.17 4.36 -24.78
C ALA A 28 -3.10 3.23 -24.30
N ALA A 29 -3.42 2.27 -25.18
CA ALA A 29 -4.21 1.09 -24.82
C ALA A 29 -3.49 0.22 -23.77
N MET A 30 -2.20 -0.07 -23.98
CA MET A 30 -1.37 -0.82 -23.02
C MET A 30 -1.34 -0.12 -21.65
N PHE A 31 -1.15 1.20 -21.62
CA PHE A 31 -1.17 1.94 -20.35
C PHE A 31 -2.52 1.90 -19.66
N ARG A 32 -3.61 2.06 -20.41
CA ARG A 32 -4.96 1.95 -19.85
C ARG A 32 -5.17 0.56 -19.24
N ASP A 33 -4.76 -0.49 -19.93
CA ASP A 33 -4.93 -1.86 -19.43
C ASP A 33 -4.10 -2.08 -18.16
N VAL A 34 -2.86 -1.60 -18.10
CA VAL A 34 -2.03 -1.63 -16.88
C VAL A 34 -2.68 -0.85 -15.73
N VAL A 35 -3.21 0.35 -15.97
CA VAL A 35 -3.92 1.14 -14.95
C VAL A 35 -5.15 0.40 -14.42
N MET A 36 -5.93 -0.23 -15.30
CA MET A 36 -7.09 -1.02 -14.90
C MET A 36 -6.69 -2.25 -14.08
N LEU A 37 -5.59 -2.93 -14.45
CA LEU A 37 -5.03 -4.02 -13.65
C LEU A 37 -4.57 -3.53 -12.27
N LEU A 38 -3.93 -2.36 -12.19
CA LEU A 38 -3.52 -1.76 -10.91
C LEU A 38 -4.72 -1.45 -10.01
N TYR A 39 -5.81 -0.90 -10.53
CA TYR A 39 -7.03 -0.68 -9.74
C TYR A 39 -7.63 -2.01 -9.25
N ALA A 40 -7.74 -2.99 -10.13
CA ALA A 40 -8.28 -4.30 -9.81
C ALA A 40 -7.43 -5.02 -8.74
N THR A 41 -6.11 -4.94 -8.83
CA THR A 41 -5.17 -5.54 -7.88
C THR A 41 -5.16 -4.78 -6.56
N THR A 42 -5.14 -3.44 -6.59
CA THR A 42 -5.18 -2.59 -5.39
C THR A 42 -6.42 -2.89 -4.55
N GLY A 43 -7.61 -3.00 -5.16
CA GLY A 43 -8.82 -3.35 -4.42
C GLY A 43 -8.78 -4.72 -3.75
N ARG A 44 -8.06 -5.70 -4.31
CA ARG A 44 -7.83 -7.03 -3.70
C ARG A 44 -6.80 -6.94 -2.58
N LEU A 45 -5.68 -6.25 -2.80
CA LEU A 45 -4.65 -6.02 -1.80
C LEU A 45 -5.22 -5.30 -0.57
N GLN A 46 -6.06 -4.27 -0.77
CA GLN A 46 -6.70 -3.56 0.34
C GLN A 46 -7.68 -4.45 1.14
N ARG A 47 -8.35 -5.41 0.47
CA ARG A 47 -9.19 -6.40 1.16
C ARG A 47 -8.35 -7.37 1.99
N LEU A 48 -7.27 -7.90 1.43
CA LEU A 48 -6.34 -8.77 2.14
C LEU A 48 -5.71 -8.03 3.33
N LYS A 49 -5.26 -6.79 3.13
CA LYS A 49 -4.71 -5.92 4.18
C LYS A 49 -5.70 -5.74 5.33
N ARG A 50 -6.99 -5.48 5.05
CA ARG A 50 -8.04 -5.36 6.09
C ARG A 50 -8.20 -6.65 6.89
N LEU A 51 -8.22 -7.80 6.20
CA LEU A 51 -8.33 -9.09 6.85
C LEU A 51 -7.14 -9.31 7.79
N VAL A 52 -5.92 -9.15 7.27
CA VAL A 52 -4.67 -9.30 8.04
C VAL A 52 -4.64 -8.34 9.25
N ALA A 53 -4.94 -7.06 9.04
CA ALA A 53 -4.99 -6.08 10.12
C ALA A 53 -5.97 -6.48 11.24
N SER A 54 -7.14 -7.00 10.87
CA SER A 54 -8.17 -7.42 11.82
C SER A 54 -7.73 -8.57 12.74
N THR A 55 -6.87 -9.48 12.26
CA THR A 55 -6.33 -10.57 13.09
C THR A 55 -5.47 -10.06 14.25
N MET A 56 -4.94 -8.84 14.11
CA MET A 56 -4.11 -8.16 15.11
C MET A 56 -4.87 -7.09 15.89
N ASN A 57 -6.19 -7.00 15.75
CA ASN A 57 -7.01 -5.92 16.30
C ASN A 57 -6.54 -4.53 15.87
N LEU A 58 -6.05 -4.42 14.63
CA LEU A 58 -5.66 -3.16 14.00
C LEU A 58 -6.62 -2.82 12.87
N ASN A 59 -6.83 -1.52 12.64
CA ASN A 59 -7.39 -1.06 11.38
C ASN A 59 -6.33 -1.04 10.26
N SER A 60 -6.77 -0.81 9.01
CA SER A 60 -5.88 -0.81 7.85
C SER A 60 -4.78 0.25 7.85
N THR A 61 -5.01 1.39 8.52
CA THR A 61 -4.04 2.49 8.60
C THR A 61 -3.02 2.21 9.69
N GLU A 62 -3.49 1.75 10.85
CA GLU A 62 -2.64 1.27 11.94
C GLU A 62 -1.70 0.16 11.49
N TYR A 63 -2.23 -0.84 10.77
CA TYR A 63 -1.42 -1.91 10.19
C TYR A 63 -0.37 -1.40 9.20
N SER A 64 -0.73 -0.44 8.33
CA SER A 64 0.23 0.17 7.40
C SER A 64 1.43 0.81 8.12
N ILE A 65 1.20 1.51 9.24
CA ILE A 65 2.27 2.12 10.03
C ILE A 65 3.12 1.05 10.72
N VAL A 66 2.50 0.03 11.33
CA VAL A 66 3.23 -1.06 11.97
C VAL A 66 4.10 -1.82 10.95
N ALA A 67 3.56 -2.12 9.77
CA ALA A 67 4.29 -2.78 8.69
C ALA A 67 5.44 -1.90 8.14
N ALA A 68 5.23 -0.58 8.03
CA ALA A 68 6.29 0.35 7.63
C ALA A 68 7.43 0.38 8.66
N LEU A 69 7.12 0.46 9.95
CA LEU A 69 8.11 0.41 11.02
C LEU A 69 8.88 -0.91 11.03
N TYR A 70 8.18 -2.02 10.82
CA TYR A 70 8.79 -3.35 10.70
C TYR A 70 9.77 -3.44 9.52
N ARG A 71 9.43 -2.81 8.39
CA ARG A 71 10.25 -2.84 7.17
C ARG A 71 11.44 -1.89 7.24
N LEU A 72 11.25 -0.69 7.80
CA LEU A 72 12.30 0.32 7.91
C LEU A 72 13.30 -0.01 9.02
N ASP A 73 12.81 -0.60 10.13
CA ASP A 73 13.52 -1.06 11.34
C ASP A 73 14.92 -0.49 11.60
N PRO A 74 15.09 0.85 11.74
CA PRO A 74 16.34 1.41 12.19
C PRO A 74 16.44 1.20 13.70
N LYS A 75 17.63 0.80 14.18
CA LYS A 75 17.92 0.66 15.62
C LYS A 75 17.60 1.93 16.44
N ALA A 76 17.58 3.11 15.80
CA ALA A 76 17.30 4.41 16.41
C ALA A 76 15.83 4.87 16.33
N GLY A 77 14.94 4.09 15.69
CA GLY A 77 13.56 4.48 15.43
C GLY A 77 13.37 5.36 14.19
N VAL A 78 12.15 5.39 13.66
CA VAL A 78 11.80 6.08 12.41
C VAL A 78 11.11 7.40 12.74
N ARG A 79 11.50 8.50 12.11
CA ARG A 79 10.81 9.79 12.32
C ARG A 79 9.40 9.72 11.73
N VAL A 80 8.44 10.38 12.38
CA VAL A 80 7.04 10.44 11.92
C VAL A 80 6.93 10.94 10.47
N ARG A 81 7.74 11.93 10.10
CA ARG A 81 7.81 12.45 8.71
C ARG A 81 8.25 11.39 7.71
N ASP A 82 9.21 10.55 8.09
CA ASP A 82 9.74 9.52 7.19
C ASP A 82 8.72 8.39 7.01
N ILE A 83 7.93 8.07 8.05
CA ILE A 83 6.77 7.16 7.94
C ILE A 83 5.71 7.75 7.00
N ALA A 84 5.40 9.04 7.14
CA ALA A 84 4.43 9.73 6.30
C ALA A 84 4.84 9.72 4.82
N ASN A 85 6.11 10.03 4.55
CA ASN A 85 6.68 9.97 3.21
C ASN A 85 6.64 8.55 2.65
N TYR A 86 7.10 7.55 3.43
CA TYR A 86 7.12 6.15 3.01
C TYR A 86 5.73 5.59 2.68
N LEU A 87 4.70 6.00 3.44
CA LEU A 87 3.33 5.56 3.23
C LEU A 87 2.52 6.47 2.29
N HIS A 88 3.11 7.55 1.78
CA HIS A 88 2.42 8.62 1.05
C HIS A 88 1.15 9.10 1.78
N MET A 89 1.25 9.26 3.10
CA MET A 89 0.17 9.69 3.99
C MET A 89 0.41 11.12 4.46
N ALA A 90 -0.67 11.86 4.71
CA ALA A 90 -0.59 13.16 5.38
C ALA A 90 0.06 13.02 6.78
N PRO A 91 1.03 13.88 7.15
CA PRO A 91 1.73 13.79 8.45
C PRO A 91 0.81 13.81 9.67
N GLU A 92 -0.32 14.52 9.59
CA GLU A 92 -1.31 14.65 10.66
C GLU A 92 -2.02 13.31 10.91
N ASN A 93 -2.30 12.58 9.83
CA ASN A 93 -2.92 11.25 9.89
C ASN A 93 -1.96 10.24 10.53
N VAL A 94 -0.67 10.28 10.17
CA VAL A 94 0.35 9.45 10.81
C VAL A 94 0.46 9.79 12.30
N THR A 95 0.55 11.07 12.65
CA THR A 95 0.67 11.52 14.05
C THR A 95 -0.49 11.01 14.91
N THR A 96 -1.72 11.14 14.40
CA THR A 96 -2.96 10.69 15.07
C THR A 96 -2.94 9.17 15.26
N THR A 97 -2.64 8.43 14.19
CA THR A 97 -2.62 6.96 14.21
C THR A 97 -1.54 6.42 15.14
N VAL A 98 -0.33 7.00 15.12
CA VAL A 98 0.75 6.64 16.05
C VAL A 98 0.32 6.90 17.50
N GLY A 99 -0.42 7.98 17.77
CA GLY A 99 -0.99 8.23 19.10
C GLY A 99 -1.91 7.08 19.58
N GLY A 100 -2.75 6.54 18.70
CA GLY A 100 -3.56 5.34 18.98
C GLY A 100 -2.70 4.10 19.23
N LEU A 101 -1.71 3.86 18.39
CA LEU A 101 -0.78 2.72 18.50
C LEU A 101 0.06 2.75 19.78
N VAL A 102 0.40 3.93 20.31
CA VAL A 102 1.07 4.05 21.62
C VAL A 102 0.13 3.57 22.73
N LYS A 103 -1.14 4.02 22.73
CA LYS A 103 -2.13 3.63 23.74
C LYS A 103 -2.38 2.12 23.74
N SER A 104 -2.38 1.49 22.57
CA SER A 104 -2.55 0.04 22.40
C SER A 104 -1.23 -0.76 22.49
N LYS A 105 -0.12 -0.11 22.87
CA LYS A 105 1.21 -0.74 23.07
C LYS A 105 1.78 -1.44 21.84
N TRP A 106 1.43 -0.98 20.63
CA TRP A 106 2.04 -1.43 19.39
C TRP A 106 3.36 -0.72 19.08
N VAL A 107 3.46 0.55 19.47
CA VAL A 107 4.64 1.37 19.21
C VAL A 107 5.06 2.14 20.46
N VAL A 108 6.32 2.56 20.48
CA VAL A 108 6.90 3.43 21.49
C VAL A 108 7.41 4.69 20.81
N LYS A 109 7.22 5.85 21.44
CA LYS A 109 7.79 7.12 20.97
C LYS A 109 9.05 7.44 21.77
N ALA A 110 10.07 7.92 21.10
CA ALA A 110 11.23 8.56 21.72
C ALA A 110 11.35 10.00 21.21
N PHE A 111 11.72 10.89 22.11
CA PHE A 111 12.07 12.26 21.77
C PHE A 111 13.58 12.34 21.63
N ASP A 112 14.05 13.04 20.60
CA ASP A 112 15.47 13.40 20.54
C ASP A 112 15.77 14.42 21.66
N PRO A 113 16.74 14.15 22.55
CA PRO A 113 17.11 15.08 23.63
C PRO A 113 17.58 16.45 23.12
N ASN A 114 18.09 16.52 21.89
CA ASN A 114 18.63 17.74 21.28
C ASN A 114 17.64 18.42 20.32
N ASP A 115 16.59 17.72 19.89
CA ASP A 115 15.53 18.26 19.05
C ASP A 115 14.18 17.63 19.41
N ALA A 116 13.45 18.26 20.34
CA ALA A 116 12.13 17.81 20.74
C ALA A 116 11.10 17.75 19.57
N ARG A 117 11.42 18.36 18.41
CA ARG A 117 10.59 18.28 17.19
C ARG A 117 10.87 17.00 16.40
N ALA A 118 11.98 16.31 16.63
CA ALA A 118 12.32 15.03 16.04
C ALA A 118 11.77 13.87 16.88
N VAL A 119 10.48 13.59 16.74
CA VAL A 119 9.84 12.40 17.34
C VAL A 119 10.15 11.17 16.50
N THR A 120 10.80 10.17 17.10
CA THR A 120 10.99 8.86 16.50
C THR A 120 10.02 7.83 17.09
N VAL A 121 9.71 6.83 16.27
CA VAL A 121 8.77 5.76 16.60
C VAL A 121 9.45 4.42 16.36
N THR A 122 9.32 3.50 17.31
CA THR A 122 9.76 2.11 17.19
C THR A 122 8.61 1.16 17.49
N LEU A 123 8.70 -0.06 16.98
CA LEU A 123 7.79 -1.12 17.42
C LEU A 123 8.07 -1.47 18.88
N HIS A 124 7.01 -1.69 19.66
CA HIS A 124 7.16 -2.33 20.96
C HIS A 124 7.68 -3.77 20.78
N ARG A 125 8.47 -4.30 21.72
CA ARG A 125 9.06 -5.64 21.59
C ARG A 125 8.02 -6.75 21.33
N SER A 126 6.89 -6.69 22.03
CA SER A 126 5.80 -7.65 21.82
C SER A 126 5.09 -7.49 20.47
N ALA A 127 5.03 -6.26 19.93
CA ALA A 127 4.49 -6.00 18.61
C ALA A 127 5.39 -6.56 17.51
N ARG A 128 6.71 -6.39 17.66
CA ARG A 128 7.71 -6.99 16.76
C ARG A 128 7.51 -8.52 16.67
N GLN A 129 7.45 -9.21 17.81
CA GLN A 129 7.21 -10.66 17.86
C GLN A 129 5.89 -11.10 17.22
N ARG A 130 4.84 -10.28 17.33
CA ARG A 130 3.54 -10.56 16.68
C ARG A 130 3.65 -10.45 15.16
N ILE A 131 4.35 -9.43 14.66
CA ILE A 131 4.55 -9.26 13.21
C ILE A 131 5.49 -10.32 12.66
N ASP A 132 6.51 -10.76 13.41
CA ASP A 132 7.39 -11.86 13.00
C ASP A 132 6.55 -13.13 12.71
N ARG A 133 5.72 -13.55 13.67
CA ARG A 133 4.82 -14.71 13.50
C ARG A 133 3.82 -14.52 12.37
N LEU A 134 3.22 -13.34 12.26
CA LEU A 134 2.30 -13.05 11.16
C LEU A 134 3.02 -13.14 9.81
N THR A 135 4.28 -12.70 9.71
CA THR A 135 5.05 -12.76 8.47
C THR A 135 5.30 -14.20 8.04
N GLU A 136 5.53 -15.10 9.00
CA GLU A 136 5.61 -16.55 8.75
C GLU A 136 4.27 -17.10 8.25
N GLU A 137 3.15 -16.75 8.88
CA GLU A 137 1.80 -17.17 8.44
C GLU A 137 1.42 -16.62 7.06
N LEU A 138 1.92 -15.43 6.71
CA LEU A 138 1.70 -14.81 5.41
C LEU A 138 2.54 -15.43 4.29
N ALA A 139 3.56 -16.23 4.61
CA ALA A 139 4.42 -16.85 3.60
C ALA A 139 3.61 -17.74 2.65
N ASP A 140 2.82 -18.68 3.19
CA ASP A 140 1.98 -19.58 2.39
C ASP A 140 0.92 -18.81 1.58
N ILE A 141 0.40 -17.70 2.12
CA ILE A 141 -0.56 -16.85 1.43
C ILE A 141 0.11 -16.13 0.25
N ASN A 142 1.33 -15.62 0.45
CA ASN A 142 2.11 -15.00 -0.61
C ASN A 142 2.48 -16.02 -1.68
N ASP A 143 2.82 -17.25 -1.30
CA ASP A 143 3.11 -18.33 -2.26
C ASP A 143 1.91 -18.62 -3.15
N VAL A 144 0.69 -18.65 -2.60
CA VAL A 144 -0.53 -18.81 -3.43
C VAL A 144 -0.75 -17.60 -4.35
N TRP A 145 -0.47 -16.39 -3.86
CA TRP A 145 -0.70 -15.17 -4.64
C TRP A 145 0.32 -14.99 -5.77
N PHE A 146 1.58 -15.37 -5.53
CA PHE A 146 2.71 -15.25 -6.45
C PHE A 146 3.12 -16.58 -7.10
N ARG A 147 2.32 -17.65 -6.99
CA ARG A 147 2.66 -19.03 -7.40
C ARG A 147 3.21 -19.19 -8.83
N ASP A 148 2.78 -18.32 -9.74
CA ASP A 148 3.13 -18.35 -11.15
C ASP A 148 4.27 -17.37 -11.49
N MET A 149 5.03 -16.92 -10.47
CA MET A 149 6.16 -15.99 -10.60
C MET A 149 7.41 -16.56 -9.94
N THR A 150 8.52 -16.52 -10.67
CA THR A 150 9.85 -16.84 -10.14
C THR A 150 10.36 -15.72 -9.22
N PRO A 151 11.33 -16.00 -8.31
CA PRO A 151 11.94 -14.97 -7.48
C PRO A 151 12.56 -13.81 -8.28
N ALA A 152 13.11 -14.09 -9.46
CA ALA A 152 13.67 -13.08 -10.35
C ALA A 152 12.57 -12.16 -10.92
N GLU A 153 11.41 -12.72 -11.29
CA GLU A 153 10.26 -11.94 -11.77
C GLU A 153 9.66 -11.09 -10.65
N ILE A 154 9.58 -11.61 -9.42
CA ILE A 154 9.12 -10.84 -8.25
C ILE A 154 10.07 -9.66 -7.99
N LEU A 155 11.39 -9.89 -8.02
CA LEU A 155 12.37 -8.82 -7.85
C LEU A 155 12.27 -7.78 -8.98
N GLN A 156 12.09 -8.22 -10.22
CA GLN A 156 11.93 -7.32 -11.36
C GLN A 156 10.62 -6.52 -11.27
N PHE A 157 9.54 -7.14 -10.81
CA PHE A 157 8.26 -6.48 -10.55
C PHE A 157 8.38 -5.42 -9.45
N SER A 158 9.09 -5.71 -8.34
CA SER A 158 9.40 -4.72 -7.29
C SER A 158 10.06 -3.48 -7.87
N LYS A 159 11.10 -3.65 -8.69
CA LYS A 159 11.80 -2.53 -9.35
C LYS A 159 10.88 -1.71 -10.25
N TYR A 160 9.91 -2.33 -10.92
CA TYR A 160 8.94 -1.60 -11.73
C TYR A 160 7.97 -0.80 -10.86
N LEU A 161 7.50 -1.37 -9.74
CA LEU A 161 6.66 -0.65 -8.78
C LEU A 161 7.40 0.54 -8.16
N GLU A 162 8.65 0.37 -7.76
CA GLU A 162 9.50 1.46 -7.25
C GLU A 162 9.61 2.60 -8.26
N ARG A 163 9.96 2.30 -9.51
CA ARG A 163 10.05 3.31 -10.59
C ARG A 163 8.70 4.00 -10.87
N MET A 164 7.59 3.30 -10.71
CA MET A 164 6.25 3.88 -10.86
C MET A 164 5.92 4.83 -9.70
N LEU A 165 6.31 4.49 -8.48
CA LEU A 165 6.15 5.35 -7.30
C LEU A 165 7.01 6.61 -7.42
N ASP A 166 8.27 6.50 -7.85
CA ASP A 166 9.16 7.66 -8.06
C ASP A 166 8.58 8.67 -9.06
N GLY A 167 7.90 8.16 -10.10
CA GLY A 167 7.25 9.00 -11.10
C GLY A 167 5.88 9.55 -10.70
N PHE A 168 5.31 9.10 -9.57
CA PHE A 168 3.93 9.38 -9.21
C PHE A 168 3.69 10.87 -8.92
N ASP A 169 4.55 11.52 -8.14
CA ASP A 169 4.35 12.92 -7.74
C ASP A 169 4.32 13.86 -8.95
N ALA A 170 5.23 13.68 -9.90
CA ALA A 170 5.24 14.44 -11.15
C ALA A 170 4.00 14.16 -12.02
N ALA A 171 3.56 12.90 -12.07
CA ALA A 171 2.35 12.53 -12.80
C ALA A 171 1.08 13.12 -12.16
N TYR A 172 1.00 13.09 -10.83
CA TYR A 172 -0.09 13.65 -10.04
C TYR A 172 -0.16 15.17 -10.21
N GLN A 173 0.98 15.87 -10.11
CA GLN A 173 1.03 17.32 -10.34
C GLN A 173 0.52 17.68 -11.74
N LYS A 174 0.99 16.99 -12.77
CA LYS A 174 0.54 17.21 -14.15
C LYS A 174 -0.95 16.95 -14.33
N ALA A 175 -1.50 15.92 -13.66
CA ALA A 175 -2.94 15.65 -13.68
C ALA A 175 -3.72 16.74 -12.93
N SER A 176 -3.23 17.16 -11.76
CA SER A 176 -3.80 18.25 -10.97
C SER A 176 -3.88 19.53 -11.78
N ASP A 177 -2.79 19.95 -12.42
CA ASP A 177 -2.76 21.15 -13.27
C ASP A 177 -3.75 21.04 -14.44
N LYS A 178 -3.87 19.85 -15.04
CA LYS A 178 -4.76 19.63 -16.19
C LYS A 178 -6.25 19.62 -15.81
N PHE A 179 -6.61 19.01 -14.67
CA PHE A 179 -8.00 18.75 -14.31
C PHE A 179 -8.55 19.69 -13.24
N GLN A 180 -7.69 20.39 -12.49
CA GLN A 180 -8.09 21.39 -11.49
C GLN A 180 -7.94 22.83 -11.98
N SER A 181 -7.30 23.07 -13.15
CA SER A 181 -7.20 24.41 -13.73
C SER A 181 -8.58 24.97 -14.16
N PRO A 182 -8.91 26.23 -13.82
CA PRO A 182 -10.20 26.87 -14.15
C PRO A 182 -10.55 26.86 -15.65
N LEU A 183 -9.55 26.80 -16.53
CA LEU A 183 -9.71 26.87 -18.00
C LEU A 183 -10.42 25.65 -18.61
N ASN A 184 -10.54 24.52 -17.90
CA ASN A 184 -11.25 23.32 -18.38
C ASN A 184 -12.69 23.18 -17.85
N ARG A 185 -13.18 24.10 -16.99
CA ARG A 185 -14.59 24.09 -16.54
C ARG A 185 -15.57 24.78 -17.50
N GLY A 186 -15.08 25.43 -18.56
CA GLY A 186 -15.89 26.29 -19.42
C GLY A 186 -16.14 25.80 -20.85
N ARG A 187 -15.95 24.51 -21.17
CA ARG A 187 -16.18 24.00 -22.53
C ARG A 187 -17.35 23.03 -22.72
N ASP A 188 -18.18 22.84 -21.69
CA ASP A 188 -19.40 22.01 -21.76
C ASP A 188 -20.68 22.81 -21.47
N VAL A 189 -20.72 24.09 -21.87
CA VAL A 189 -21.98 24.85 -21.91
C VAL A 189 -21.98 25.80 -23.11
N LEU A 190 -22.23 25.28 -24.32
CA LEU A 190 -22.93 25.94 -25.44
C LEU A 190 -23.52 24.86 -26.34
#